data_AF-A0AAD2CDE4-F1
#
_entry.id   AF-A0AAD2CDE4-F1
#
_cell.length_a   1.000
_cell.length_b   1.000
_cell.length_c   1.000
_cell.angle_alpha   90.00
_cell.angle_beta   90.00
_cell.angle_gamma   90.00
#
_symmetry.space_group_name_H-M   'P 1'
#
loop_
_entity.id
_entity.type
_entity.pdbx_description
1 polymer ?
#
loop_
_entity_poly.entity_id
_entity_poly.type
_entity_poly.pdbx_seq_one_letter_code
_entity_poly.pdbx_strand_id
1 'polypeptide(L)'
;MKADYEEHGAILIARCMMQIKAKFDTDEGLNFIQQYYINQGLKKFGDDGKDAVDKELRQMLLRDCFTPEIVKDMNVSERKEAQSAMMLLAEKQFGKTINL
;
A
#
# COMPACT_ATOMS: atom_id res chain seq x y z
N MET A 1 0.00 11.91 -31.76
CA MET A 1 0.21 13.36 -31.70
C MET A 1 1.27 13.63 -30.63
N LYS A 2 2.54 13.79 -31.02
CA LYS A 2 3.60 14.19 -30.08
C LYS A 2 3.41 15.68 -29.82
N ALA A 3 3.14 16.06 -28.58
CA ALA A 3 3.09 17.46 -28.20
C ALA A 3 4.53 17.97 -28.14
N ASP A 4 5.00 18.54 -29.25
CA ASP A 4 6.27 19.26 -29.28
C ASP A 4 6.02 20.59 -28.55
N TYR A 5 6.33 20.62 -27.26
CA TYR A 5 6.33 21.85 -26.48
C TYR A 5 7.50 22.70 -26.97
N GLU A 6 7.22 23.91 -27.47
CA GLU A 6 8.29 24.88 -27.70
C GLU A 6 9.09 25.10 -26.40
N GLU A 7 10.41 25.31 -26.53
CA GLU A 7 11.36 25.39 -25.41
C GLU A 7 10.89 26.30 -24.26
N HIS A 8 10.28 27.44 -24.61
CA HIS A 8 9.73 28.39 -23.65
C HIS A 8 8.53 27.82 -22.86
N GLY A 9 7.67 27.03 -23.51
CA GLY A 9 6.52 26.38 -22.88
C GLY A 9 6.95 25.26 -21.93
N ALA A 10 7.98 24.51 -22.29
CA ALA A 10 8.58 23.51 -21.41
C ALA A 10 9.14 24.13 -20.12
N ILE A 11 9.81 25.28 -20.22
CA ILE A 11 10.33 26.01 -19.05
C ILE A 11 9.21 26.50 -18.13
N LEU A 12 8.11 27.02 -18.71
CA LEU A 12 6.95 27.46 -17.93
C LEU A 12 6.29 26.29 -17.18
N ILE A 13 6.11 25.16 -17.86
CA ILE A 13 5.56 23.94 -17.25
C ILE A 13 6.47 23.45 -16.13
N ALA A 14 7.79 23.38 -16.37
CA ALA A 14 8.76 22.98 -15.35
C ALA A 14 8.72 23.92 -14.13
N ARG A 15 8.61 25.23 -14.36
CA ARG A 15 8.48 26.22 -13.27
C ARG A 15 7.20 26.03 -12.47
N CYS A 16 6.07 25.82 -13.13
CA CYS A 16 4.80 25.52 -12.46
C CYS A 16 4.88 24.22 -11.65
N MET A 17 5.47 23.16 -12.20
CA MET A 17 5.67 21.89 -11.50
C MET A 17 6.53 22.06 -10.25
N MET A 18 7.63 22.82 -10.33
CA MET A 18 8.48 23.10 -9.17
C MET A 18 7.76 23.91 -8.10
N GLN A 19 6.96 24.91 -8.48
CA GLN A 19 6.17 25.71 -7.52
C GLN A 19 5.10 24.88 -6.82
N ILE A 20 4.43 23.99 -7.56
CA ILE A 20 3.45 23.05 -7.00
C ILE A 20 4.14 22.12 -6.01
N LYS A 21 5.28 21.53 -6.39
CA LYS A 21 6.07 20.68 -5.49
C LYS A 21 6.48 21.41 -4.22
N ALA A 22 7.02 22.63 -4.35
CA ALA A 22 7.44 23.43 -3.19
C ALA A 22 6.30 23.74 -2.22
N LYS A 23 5.06 23.91 -2.73
CA LYS A 23 3.89 24.07 -1.87
C LYS A 23 3.52 22.79 -1.13
N PHE A 24 3.79 21.62 -1.72
CA PHE A 24 3.54 20.32 -1.11
C PHE A 24 4.61 19.87 -0.10
N ASP A 25 5.81 20.47 -0.14
CA ASP A 25 6.87 20.26 0.86
C ASP A 25 6.60 21.01 2.18
N THR A 26 5.48 21.75 2.28
CA THR A 26 5.03 22.41 3.52
C THR A 26 4.06 21.52 4.31
N ASP A 27 3.96 21.71 5.62
CA ASP A 27 3.02 20.95 6.47
C ASP A 27 1.56 21.10 6.00
N GLU A 28 1.15 22.28 5.53
CA GLU A 28 -0.18 22.53 4.95
C GLU A 28 -0.38 21.75 3.65
N GLY A 29 0.65 21.67 2.81
CA GLY A 29 0.63 20.90 1.57
C GLY A 29 0.55 19.39 1.81
N LEU A 30 1.27 18.88 2.80
CA LEU A 30 1.20 17.48 3.23
C LEU A 30 -0.19 17.12 3.76
N ASN A 31 -0.78 17.99 4.59
CA ASN A 31 -2.15 17.84 5.07
C ASN A 31 -3.17 17.80 3.92
N PHE A 32 -3.03 18.68 2.93
CA PHE A 32 -3.89 18.68 1.75
C PHE A 32 -3.77 17.36 0.95
N ILE A 33 -2.54 16.89 0.71
CA ILE A 33 -2.32 15.62 -0.01
C ILE A 33 -2.94 14.45 0.75
N GLN A 34 -2.75 14.40 2.07
CA GLN A 34 -3.31 13.36 2.91
C GLN A 34 -4.84 13.36 2.83
N GLN A 35 -5.48 14.53 2.98
CA GLN A 35 -6.93 14.67 2.84
C GLN A 35 -7.42 14.30 1.43
N TYR A 36 -6.69 14.69 0.39
CA TYR A 36 -7.02 14.32 -0.99
C TYR A 36 -7.00 12.80 -1.18
N TYR A 37 -5.95 12.12 -0.73
CA TYR A 37 -5.86 10.66 -0.81
C TYR A 37 -6.95 9.95 -0.01
N ILE A 38 -7.30 10.45 1.18
CA ILE A 38 -8.42 9.92 1.97
C ILE A 38 -9.73 10.06 1.19
N ASN A 39 -10.02 11.24 0.65
CA ASN A 39 -11.24 11.48 -0.12
C ASN A 39 -11.31 10.61 -1.39
N GLN A 40 -10.19 10.45 -2.10
CA GLN A 40 -10.13 9.59 -3.28
C GLN A 40 -10.26 8.11 -2.91
N GLY A 41 -9.65 7.68 -1.82
CA GLY A 41 -9.81 6.34 -1.26
C GLY A 41 -11.26 6.06 -0.88
N LEU A 42 -11.92 6.99 -0.19
CA LEU A 42 -13.34 6.89 0.16
C LEU A 42 -14.24 6.82 -1.08
N LYS A 43 -13.97 7.59 -2.13
CA LYS A 43 -14.72 7.50 -3.39
C LYS A 43 -14.55 6.17 -4.10
N LYS A 44 -13.35 5.59 -4.05
CA LYS A 44 -13.01 4.37 -4.77
C LYS A 44 -13.46 3.11 -4.03
N PHE A 45 -13.31 3.10 -2.72
CA PHE A 45 -13.51 1.91 -1.89
C PHE A 45 -14.76 2.01 -1.00
N GLY A 46 -15.20 3.21 -0.62
CA GLY A 46 -16.48 3.42 0.06
C GLY A 46 -16.75 2.44 1.19
N ASP A 47 -17.91 1.79 1.13
CA ASP A 47 -18.34 0.79 2.09
C ASP A 47 -17.64 -0.57 1.90
N ASP A 48 -17.30 -0.96 0.66
CA ASP A 48 -16.51 -2.17 0.39
C ASP A 48 -15.14 -2.15 1.11
N GLY A 49 -14.54 -0.97 1.19
CA GLY A 49 -13.29 -0.74 1.93
C GLY A 49 -13.47 -0.91 3.44
N LYS A 50 -14.59 -0.46 3.99
CA LYS A 50 -14.91 -0.65 5.42
C LYS A 50 -15.15 -2.14 5.72
N ASP A 51 -15.93 -2.80 4.88
CA ASP A 51 -16.22 -4.24 5.01
C ASP A 51 -14.95 -5.08 4.90
N ALA A 52 -14.01 -4.71 4.02
CA ALA A 52 -12.71 -5.37 3.90
C ALA A 52 -11.85 -5.19 5.16
N VAL A 53 -11.81 -3.98 5.74
CA VAL A 53 -11.08 -3.71 6.99
C VAL A 53 -11.69 -4.49 8.14
N ASP A 54 -13.01 -4.47 8.28
CA ASP A 54 -13.73 -5.23 9.32
C ASP A 54 -13.50 -6.74 9.17
N LYS A 55 -13.44 -7.24 7.94
CA LYS A 55 -13.14 -8.65 7.67
C LYS A 55 -11.73 -9.02 8.11
N GLU A 56 -10.71 -8.22 7.79
CA GLU A 56 -9.32 -8.46 8.23
C GLU A 56 -9.20 -8.35 9.75
N LEU A 57 -9.80 -7.33 10.37
CA LEU A 57 -9.78 -7.14 11.82
C LEU A 57 -10.45 -8.32 12.55
N ARG A 58 -11.60 -8.78 12.04
CA ARG A 58 -12.27 -9.99 12.55
C ARG A 58 -11.42 -11.24 12.34
N GLN A 59 -10.73 -11.38 11.21
CA GLN A 59 -9.81 -12.51 11.01
C GLN A 59 -8.67 -12.50 12.02
N MET A 60 -8.10 -11.33 12.33
CA MET A 60 -7.06 -11.19 13.35
C MET A 60 -7.58 -11.50 14.77
N LEU A 61 -8.81 -11.10 15.09
CA LEU A 61 -9.40 -11.29 16.43
C LEU A 61 -9.95 -12.70 16.67
N LEU A 62 -10.58 -13.31 15.67
CA LEU A 62 -11.35 -14.55 15.83
C LEU A 62 -10.56 -15.81 15.48
N ARG A 63 -9.48 -15.69 14.73
CA ARG A 63 -8.60 -16.83 14.49
C ARG A 63 -7.47 -16.80 15.53
N ASP A 64 -7.36 -17.86 16.33
CA ASP A 64 -6.12 -18.27 17.03
C ASP A 64 -5.02 -18.67 16.00
N CYS A 65 -4.91 -17.96 14.89
CA CYS A 65 -4.00 -18.30 13.79
C CYS A 65 -2.54 -18.03 14.14
N PHE A 66 -2.28 -17.17 15.13
CA PHE A 66 -0.93 -16.73 15.44
C PHE A 66 -0.72 -16.70 16.96
N THR A 67 -0.61 -17.89 17.55
CA THR A 67 0.04 -18.02 18.84
C THR A 67 1.55 -17.94 18.60
N PRO A 68 2.27 -16.98 19.20
CA PRO A 68 3.71 -16.86 19.00
C PRO A 68 4.40 -18.10 19.58
N GLU A 69 5.05 -18.88 18.71
CA GLU A 69 5.78 -20.08 19.08
C GLU A 69 7.28 -19.92 18.79
N ILE A 70 8.12 -20.50 19.66
CA ILE A 70 9.57 -20.33 19.57
C ILE A 70 10.11 -21.25 18.48
N VAL A 71 10.90 -20.72 17.56
CA VAL A 71 11.45 -21.46 16.40
C VAL A 71 12.28 -22.69 16.79
N LYS A 72 12.85 -22.69 18.00
CA LYS A 72 13.63 -23.81 18.53
C LYS A 72 12.76 -24.99 18.95
N ASP A 73 11.51 -24.73 19.29
CA ASP A 73 10.57 -25.72 19.82
C ASP A 73 9.70 -26.32 18.70
N MET A 74 9.69 -25.70 17.50
CA MET A 74 8.99 -26.21 16.32
C MET A 74 9.60 -27.50 15.78
N ASN A 75 8.73 -28.46 15.48
CA ASN A 75 9.08 -29.67 14.76
C ASN A 75 9.35 -29.40 13.26
N VAL A 76 9.88 -30.40 12.55
CA VAL A 76 10.26 -30.26 11.13
C VAL A 76 9.04 -30.00 10.23
N SER A 77 7.86 -30.54 10.59
CA SER A 77 6.61 -30.35 9.84
C SER A 77 6.06 -28.94 10.00
N GLU A 78 5.97 -28.46 11.23
CA GLU A 78 5.54 -27.09 11.59
C GLU A 78 6.43 -26.04 10.92
N ARG A 79 7.75 -26.28 10.90
CA ARG A 79 8.69 -25.39 10.21
C ARG A 79 8.40 -25.31 8.71
N LYS A 80 8.02 -26.43 8.09
CA LYS A 80 7.69 -26.49 6.66
C LYS A 80 6.37 -25.78 6.36
N GLU A 81 5.35 -25.97 7.20
CA GLU A 81 4.08 -25.26 7.09
C GLU A 81 4.23 -23.75 7.32
N ALA A 82 5.01 -23.35 8.33
CA ALA A 82 5.33 -21.95 8.59
C ALA A 82 6.06 -21.30 7.41
N GLN A 83 6.96 -22.03 6.74
CA GLN A 83 7.64 -21.56 5.53
C GLN A 83 6.66 -21.36 4.37
N SER A 84 5.71 -22.29 4.16
CA SER A 84 4.66 -22.14 3.15
C SER A 84 3.73 -20.97 3.46
N ALA A 85 3.35 -20.77 4.73
CA ALA A 85 2.54 -19.62 5.15
C ALA A 85 3.28 -18.29 4.94
N MET A 86 4.58 -18.23 5.28
CA MET A 86 5.42 -17.05 5.03
C MET A 86 5.53 -16.72 3.53
N MET A 87 5.61 -17.74 2.67
CA MET A 87 5.63 -17.55 1.22
C MET A 87 4.33 -16.90 0.72
N LEU A 88 3.17 -17.39 1.17
CA LEU A 88 1.86 -16.81 0.81
C LEU A 88 1.71 -15.36 1.30
N LEU A 89 2.24 -15.05 2.49
CA LEU A 89 2.27 -13.67 3.01
C LEU A 89 3.14 -12.76 2.13
N ALA A 90 4.30 -13.24 1.67
CA ALA A 90 5.14 -12.52 0.73
C ALA A 90 4.42 -12.29 -0.62
N GLU A 91 3.75 -13.31 -1.16
CA GLU A 91 2.96 -13.16 -2.40
C GLU A 91 1.87 -12.09 -2.28
N LYS A 92 1.13 -12.08 -1.16
CA LYS A 92 0.11 -11.06 -0.89
C LYS A 92 0.71 -9.66 -0.85
N GLN A 93 1.90 -9.50 -0.25
CA GLN A 93 2.56 -8.20 -0.11
C GLN A 93 3.10 -7.66 -1.44
N PHE A 94 3.64 -8.54 -2.30
CA PHE A 94 4.27 -8.12 -3.56
C PHE A 94 3.33 -8.20 -4.78
N GLY A 95 2.12 -8.75 -4.62
CA GLY A 95 1.12 -8.85 -5.68
C GLY A 95 1.57 -9.68 -6.89
N LYS A 96 2.64 -10.45 -6.75
CA LYS A 96 3.21 -11.30 -7.80
C LYS A 96 3.04 -12.76 -7.39
N THR A 97 2.45 -13.54 -8.29
CA THR A 97 2.44 -15.00 -8.23
C THR A 97 3.88 -15.49 -8.31
N ILE A 98 4.37 -16.20 -7.30
CA ILE A 98 5.66 -16.89 -7.39
C ILE A 98 5.33 -18.21 -8.09
N ASN A 99 5.65 -18.30 -9.38
CA ASN A 99 5.50 -19.56 -10.11
C ASN A 99 6.46 -20.58 -9.51
N LEU A 100 5.89 -21.65 -8.96
CA LEU A 100 6.57 -22.86 -8.48
C LEU A 100 7.06 -23.71 -9.66
#